data_AF-A0A954KBP2-F1
#
_entry.id   AF-A0A954KBP2-F1
#
_cell.length_a   1.000
_cell.length_b   1.000
_cell.length_c   1.000
_cell.angle_alpha   90.00
_cell.angle_beta   90.00
_cell.angle_gamma   90.00
#
_symmetry.space_group_name_H-M   'P 1'
#
loop_
_entity.id
_entity.type
_entity.pdbx_description
1 polymer ?
#
loop_
_entity_poly.entity_id
_entity_poly.type
_entity_poly.pdbx_seq_one_letter_code
_entity_poly.pdbx_strand_id
1 'polypeptide(L)'
;MDLNRQLRSSKSEAKQSAAISRIVKGALKTGGPDAEDPIGLLGWMSVLAELSSQLEDELLVNLWRRTLDASILCSQRHGTDKEELIDRLLLVRGEIPWRGGLLFADVRHAGQMRKAGRSYLRNELEALTDGDGTPHARTLHRLPLTLAAFVRSADAGEKSGKSLWDAESAERFEQLIERVAAMCLDDGRTALSNGASFAPASLMKTASSLAGLGKQVPAAQRVHAFPDDSLMSSRVKDARGRLRKKMPRFDEENSPSSQSDWAGLACLRNNWLSGSDCCVVTHHQAQPQVCLTAFERPLLDGDWQTTIELDGNVVATGDGWDCVCWFSDKDVDYLELQSEGEGITTFRQVLLSRTDHWLLLTEGFLAKEQGDYRLSSRIPFADGVSVDACQWTRQMTLSRGKLAAQVYPLALDQQRVNNAHGTLSNENGCLTLHQTMKGKAIYAPLVIDWSPDRRRRESQWRQLTVVEEGKVLRPDEACGFRLRVGKHQWLIYRSLQPGETARTVLGHHTPHETVIAEFATSGEVEPLVMVE
;
A
#
# COMPACT_ATOMS: atom_id res chain seq x y z
N MET A 1 -13.56 25.36 0.41
CA MET A 1 -14.99 25.01 0.62
C MET A 1 -15.91 26.23 0.78
N ASP A 2 -15.41 27.40 1.22
CA ASP A 2 -16.22 28.62 1.36
C ASP A 2 -16.62 29.34 0.05
N LEU A 3 -15.82 29.23 -1.01
CA LEU A 3 -16.09 29.92 -2.28
C LEU A 3 -17.38 29.43 -2.97
N ASN A 4 -17.58 28.10 -3.00
CA ASN A 4 -18.74 27.48 -3.65
C ASN A 4 -20.06 27.71 -2.91
N ARG A 5 -20.03 27.96 -1.60
CA ARG A 5 -21.24 28.27 -0.82
C ARG A 5 -21.66 29.73 -0.99
N GLN A 6 -20.72 30.64 -1.25
CA GLN A 6 -21.00 32.04 -1.57
C GLN A 6 -21.52 32.26 -3.00
N LEU A 7 -21.23 31.35 -3.93
CA LEU A 7 -21.62 31.45 -5.34
C LEU A 7 -23.09 31.03 -5.63
N ARG A 8 -23.81 30.40 -4.69
CA ARG A 8 -25.13 29.76 -4.95
C ARG A 8 -26.38 30.60 -4.70
N SER A 9 -26.29 31.91 -4.40
CA SER A 9 -27.48 32.78 -4.30
C SER A 9 -27.57 33.77 -5.49
N SER A 10 -28.57 33.55 -6.35
CA SER A 10 -28.92 34.29 -7.57
C SER A 10 -28.33 35.71 -7.73
N LYS A 11 -27.39 35.88 -8.66
CA LYS A 11 -26.94 37.19 -9.15
C LYS A 11 -26.49 37.05 -10.61
N SER A 12 -26.89 37.99 -11.46
CA SER A 12 -26.49 38.12 -12.89
C SER A 12 -24.98 37.86 -13.07
N GLU A 13 -24.57 37.27 -14.20
CA GLU A 13 -23.17 36.96 -14.54
C GLU A 13 -22.21 38.13 -14.25
N ALA A 14 -22.64 39.37 -14.48
CA ALA A 14 -21.88 40.59 -14.17
C ALA A 14 -21.55 40.75 -12.68
N LYS A 15 -22.48 40.39 -11.78
CA LYS A 15 -22.26 40.44 -10.33
C LYS A 15 -21.35 39.31 -9.86
N GLN A 16 -21.36 38.15 -10.53
CA GLN A 16 -20.44 37.04 -10.27
C GLN A 16 -19.02 37.38 -10.72
N SER A 17 -18.87 37.89 -11.95
CA SER A 17 -17.60 38.40 -12.49
C SER A 17 -16.99 39.49 -11.60
N ALA A 18 -17.77 40.48 -11.18
CA ALA A 18 -17.31 41.53 -10.26
C ALA A 18 -16.90 41.00 -8.87
N ALA A 19 -17.54 39.93 -8.38
CA ALA A 19 -17.16 39.29 -7.12
C ALA A 19 -15.85 38.52 -7.25
N ILE A 20 -15.68 37.75 -8.32
CA ILE A 20 -14.45 36.98 -8.62
C ILE A 20 -13.27 37.93 -8.84
N SER A 21 -13.45 38.97 -9.64
CA SER A 21 -12.43 40.01 -9.88
C SER A 21 -11.99 40.67 -8.56
N ARG A 22 -12.92 40.96 -7.64
CA ARG A 22 -12.59 41.52 -6.33
C ARG A 22 -11.74 40.56 -5.48
N ILE A 23 -12.08 39.28 -5.48
CA ILE A 23 -11.34 38.25 -4.71
C ILE A 23 -9.93 38.09 -5.27
N VAL A 24 -9.78 37.95 -6.58
CA VAL A 24 -8.49 37.83 -7.26
C VAL A 24 -7.62 39.08 -7.03
N LYS A 25 -8.20 40.28 -7.17
CA LYS A 25 -7.51 41.55 -6.88
C LYS A 25 -7.09 41.67 -5.42
N GLY A 26 -7.88 41.14 -4.49
CA GLY A 26 -7.53 41.05 -3.07
C GLY A 26 -6.35 40.12 -2.82
N ALA A 27 -6.40 38.91 -3.37
CA ALA A 27 -5.32 37.92 -3.23
C ALA A 27 -4.00 38.41 -3.85
N LEU A 28 -4.03 39.06 -5.02
CA LEU A 28 -2.83 39.64 -5.64
C LEU A 28 -2.13 40.72 -4.81
N LYS A 29 -2.86 41.38 -3.88
CA LYS A 29 -2.28 42.36 -2.95
C LYS A 29 -1.58 41.69 -1.76
N THR A 30 -2.00 40.50 -1.37
CA THR A 30 -1.44 39.76 -0.23
C THR A 30 -0.31 38.81 -0.62
N GLY A 31 -0.29 38.36 -1.88
CA GLY A 31 0.75 37.52 -2.48
C GLY A 31 0.31 37.12 -3.88
N GLY A 32 1.12 37.39 -4.90
CA GLY A 32 0.78 37.07 -6.29
C GLY A 32 1.51 35.83 -6.80
N PRO A 33 1.47 35.57 -8.12
CA PRO A 33 2.29 34.53 -8.73
C PRO A 33 3.76 34.76 -8.36
N ASP A 34 4.40 33.73 -7.83
CA ASP A 34 5.78 33.74 -7.36
C ASP A 34 6.46 32.43 -7.78
N ALA A 35 7.66 32.52 -8.34
CA ALA A 35 8.43 31.34 -8.72
C ALA A 35 8.94 30.58 -7.50
N GLU A 36 9.10 31.24 -6.34
CA GLU A 36 9.47 30.61 -5.05
C GLU A 36 8.33 29.80 -4.42
N ASP A 37 7.10 29.96 -4.89
CA ASP A 37 5.94 29.16 -4.47
C ASP A 37 5.31 28.43 -5.67
N PRO A 38 5.87 27.27 -6.08
CA PRO A 38 5.35 26.50 -7.20
C PRO A 38 3.88 26.09 -7.06
N ILE A 39 3.40 25.83 -5.83
CA ILE A 39 2.01 25.44 -5.58
C ILE A 39 1.09 26.66 -5.74
N GLY A 40 1.47 27.81 -5.17
CA GLY A 40 0.75 29.06 -5.35
C GLY A 40 0.71 29.47 -6.82
N LEU A 41 1.83 29.37 -7.53
CA LEU A 41 1.92 29.61 -8.97
C LEU A 41 0.97 28.71 -9.76
N LEU A 42 0.91 27.41 -9.46
CA LEU A 42 -0.03 26.48 -10.08
C LEU A 42 -1.49 26.90 -9.84
N GLY A 43 -1.79 27.39 -8.63
CA GLY A 43 -3.10 27.96 -8.30
C GLY A 43 -3.45 29.15 -9.19
N TRP A 44 -2.52 30.09 -9.38
CA TRP A 44 -2.69 31.23 -10.28
C TRP A 44 -2.86 30.83 -11.75
N MET A 45 -2.13 29.81 -12.21
CA MET A 45 -2.31 29.24 -13.55
C MET A 45 -3.71 28.66 -13.74
N SER A 46 -4.28 28.00 -12.72
CA SER A 46 -5.66 27.51 -12.76
C SER A 46 -6.68 28.66 -12.78
N VAL A 47 -6.44 29.74 -12.02
CA VAL A 47 -7.30 30.95 -12.10
C VAL A 47 -7.30 31.52 -13.52
N LEU A 48 -6.13 31.65 -14.17
CA LEU A 48 -6.05 32.12 -15.55
C LEU A 48 -6.75 31.17 -16.53
N ALA A 49 -6.57 29.86 -16.36
CA ALA A 49 -7.16 28.85 -17.23
C ALA A 49 -8.70 28.85 -17.17
N GLU A 50 -9.26 28.96 -15.96
CA GLU A 50 -10.68 28.67 -15.73
C GLU A 50 -11.53 29.93 -15.56
N LEU A 51 -10.93 31.05 -15.12
CA LEU A 51 -11.67 32.26 -14.73
C LEU A 51 -11.34 33.48 -15.58
N SER A 52 -10.48 33.37 -16.60
CA SER A 52 -10.05 34.52 -17.42
C SER A 52 -11.22 35.34 -18.01
N SER A 53 -12.28 34.69 -18.48
CA SER A 53 -13.48 35.35 -19.02
C SER A 53 -14.31 36.11 -17.97
N GLN A 54 -14.01 35.91 -16.69
CA GLN A 54 -14.71 36.51 -15.55
C GLN A 54 -13.86 37.59 -14.85
N LEU A 55 -12.70 37.94 -15.41
CA LEU A 55 -11.80 38.97 -14.89
C LEU A 55 -11.92 40.28 -15.66
N GLU A 56 -11.79 41.40 -14.97
CA GLU A 56 -11.60 42.71 -15.59
C GLU A 56 -10.31 42.72 -16.44
N ASP A 57 -10.31 43.35 -17.61
CA ASP A 57 -9.19 43.34 -18.56
C ASP A 57 -7.85 43.75 -17.94
N GLU A 58 -7.83 44.82 -17.14
CA GLU A 58 -6.61 45.30 -16.48
C GLU A 58 -6.07 44.26 -15.48
N LEU A 59 -6.97 43.61 -14.74
CA LEU A 59 -6.63 42.57 -13.78
C LEU A 59 -6.13 41.31 -14.50
N LEU A 60 -6.79 40.93 -15.60
CA LEU A 60 -6.41 39.81 -16.45
C LEU A 60 -5.00 40.01 -17.02
N VAL A 61 -4.72 41.16 -17.62
CA VAL A 61 -3.40 41.47 -18.20
C VAL A 61 -2.30 41.46 -17.12
N ASN A 62 -2.58 42.02 -15.94
CA ASN A 62 -1.63 42.00 -14.83
C ASN A 62 -1.34 40.57 -14.35
N LEU A 63 -2.40 39.79 -14.10
CA LEU A 63 -2.27 38.40 -13.67
C LEU A 63 -1.55 37.55 -14.72
N TRP A 64 -1.89 37.72 -15.99
CA TRP A 64 -1.26 37.04 -17.12
C TRP A 64 0.26 37.29 -17.14
N ARG A 65 0.70 38.56 -17.06
CA ARG A 65 2.13 38.92 -17.09
C ARG A 65 2.89 38.33 -15.91
N ARG A 66 2.37 38.53 -14.69
CA ARG A 66 3.02 38.02 -13.47
C ARG A 66 3.12 36.50 -13.47
N THR A 67 2.09 35.81 -13.96
CA THR A 67 2.09 34.34 -14.01
C THR A 67 3.02 33.82 -15.10
N LEU A 68 3.10 34.47 -16.26
CA LEU A 68 4.07 34.16 -17.29
C LEU A 68 5.51 34.30 -16.76
N ASP A 69 5.85 35.46 -16.20
CA ASP A 69 7.19 35.74 -15.66
C ASP A 69 7.57 34.72 -14.58
N ALA A 70 6.68 34.46 -13.62
CA ALA A 70 6.90 33.47 -12.58
C ALA A 70 7.04 32.05 -13.14
N SER A 71 6.27 31.67 -14.15
CA SER A 71 6.36 30.35 -14.79
C SER A 71 7.69 30.14 -15.51
N ILE A 72 8.21 31.16 -16.19
CA ILE A 72 9.51 31.13 -16.85
C ILE A 72 10.60 30.97 -15.79
N LEU A 73 10.60 31.84 -14.77
CA LEU A 73 11.58 31.79 -13.69
C LEU A 73 11.57 30.45 -12.94
N CYS A 74 10.39 29.91 -12.64
CA CYS A 74 10.23 28.62 -11.98
C CYS A 74 10.79 27.48 -12.86
N SER A 75 10.48 27.49 -14.17
CA SER A 75 10.94 26.44 -15.10
C SER A 75 12.45 26.46 -15.39
N GLN A 76 13.11 27.60 -15.16
CA GLN A 76 14.56 27.76 -15.30
C GLN A 76 15.34 27.35 -14.06
N ARG A 77 14.65 26.99 -12.97
CA ARG A 77 15.32 26.51 -11.77
C ARG A 77 15.95 25.14 -12.03
N HIS A 78 17.27 25.14 -12.01
CA HIS A 78 18.04 23.93 -11.86
C HIS A 78 18.09 23.62 -10.37
N GLY A 79 17.49 22.51 -9.96
CA GLY A 79 17.52 22.08 -8.57
C GLY A 79 18.97 21.99 -8.11
N THR A 80 19.28 22.62 -6.98
CA THR A 80 20.57 22.44 -6.32
C THR A 80 20.58 21.06 -5.68
N ASP A 81 21.53 20.21 -6.04
CA ASP A 81 21.67 18.84 -5.53
C ASP A 81 21.51 18.75 -4.00
N LYS A 82 20.43 18.11 -3.56
CA LYS A 82 20.27 17.11 -2.48
C LYS A 82 18.80 17.08 -2.01
N GLU A 83 18.18 15.90 -2.07
CA GLU A 83 16.88 15.58 -1.43
C GLU A 83 15.64 16.36 -1.90
N GLU A 84 15.54 16.75 -3.18
CA GLU A 84 14.25 17.25 -3.71
C GLU A 84 13.25 16.09 -3.88
N LEU A 85 12.08 16.22 -3.21
CA LEU A 85 10.98 15.25 -3.29
C LEU A 85 10.44 15.14 -4.73
N ILE A 86 10.18 13.91 -5.19
CA ILE A 86 9.76 13.60 -6.57
C ILE A 86 8.52 14.41 -7.00
N ASP A 87 7.50 14.52 -6.15
CA ASP A 87 6.29 15.29 -6.46
C ASP A 87 6.57 16.77 -6.70
N ARG A 88 7.58 17.35 -6.03
CA ARG A 88 8.00 18.75 -6.23
C ARG A 88 8.76 18.90 -7.53
N LEU A 89 9.62 17.94 -7.88
CA LEU A 89 10.31 17.92 -9.16
C LEU A 89 9.34 17.80 -10.33
N LEU A 90 8.36 16.90 -10.24
CA LEU A 90 7.26 16.79 -11.20
C LEU A 90 6.50 18.11 -11.38
N LEU A 91 6.23 18.81 -10.28
CA LEU A 91 5.57 20.11 -10.33
C LEU A 91 6.43 21.17 -11.06
N VAL A 92 7.68 21.36 -10.63
CA VAL A 92 8.55 22.45 -11.10
C VAL A 92 9.08 22.21 -12.51
N ARG A 93 9.53 20.97 -12.82
CA ARG A 93 10.17 20.62 -14.10
C ARG A 93 9.20 20.03 -15.12
N GLY A 94 8.04 19.56 -14.67
CA GLY A 94 7.02 18.93 -15.51
C GLY A 94 5.77 19.78 -15.68
N GLU A 95 4.94 19.83 -14.65
CA GLU A 95 3.58 20.40 -14.69
C GLU A 95 3.57 21.90 -14.98
N ILE A 96 4.40 22.70 -14.30
CA ILE A 96 4.49 24.16 -14.51
C ILE A 96 4.93 24.49 -15.95
N PRO A 97 6.05 23.96 -16.48
CA PRO A 97 6.43 24.22 -17.87
C PRO A 97 5.43 23.68 -18.89
N TRP A 98 4.82 22.52 -18.64
CA TRP A 98 3.76 21.98 -19.48
C TRP A 98 2.55 22.94 -19.55
N ARG A 99 1.98 23.32 -18.40
CA ARG A 99 0.82 24.22 -18.33
C ARG A 99 1.15 25.62 -18.82
N GLY A 100 2.35 26.14 -18.52
CA GLY A 100 2.79 27.46 -18.96
C GLY A 100 2.85 27.53 -20.49
N GLY A 101 3.43 26.51 -21.12
CA GLY A 101 3.46 26.43 -22.57
C GLY A 101 2.10 26.18 -23.25
N LEU A 102 1.08 25.74 -22.49
CA LEU A 102 -0.31 25.67 -22.96
C LEU A 102 -1.03 27.02 -22.81
N LEU A 103 -0.94 27.64 -21.63
CA LEU A 103 -1.62 28.92 -21.32
C LEU A 103 -1.05 30.10 -22.12
N PHE A 104 0.24 30.07 -22.40
CA PHE A 104 0.95 31.16 -23.06
C PHE A 104 1.38 30.77 -24.48
N ALA A 105 0.57 29.97 -25.17
CA ALA A 105 0.91 29.39 -26.48
C ALA A 105 1.34 30.42 -27.55
N ASP A 106 0.85 31.66 -27.45
CA ASP A 106 1.18 32.77 -28.36
C ASP A 106 2.52 33.46 -28.06
N VAL A 107 3.15 33.13 -26.92
CA VAL A 107 4.44 33.70 -26.52
C VAL A 107 5.57 32.92 -27.20
N ARG A 108 6.57 33.67 -27.69
CA ARG A 108 7.79 33.06 -28.25
C ARG A 108 8.42 32.11 -27.23
N HIS A 109 8.82 30.92 -27.67
CA HIS A 109 9.38 29.84 -26.83
C HIS A 109 8.39 29.07 -25.94
N ALA A 110 7.10 29.42 -25.89
CA ALA A 110 6.10 28.63 -25.16
C ALA A 110 6.03 27.16 -25.63
N GLY A 111 6.23 26.93 -26.93
CA GLY A 111 6.32 25.57 -27.49
C GLY A 111 7.52 24.76 -26.96
N GLN A 112 8.66 25.41 -26.67
CA GLN A 112 9.84 24.75 -26.08
C GLN A 112 9.58 24.41 -24.61
N MET A 113 9.02 25.36 -23.85
CA MET A 113 8.60 25.15 -22.46
C MET A 113 7.61 23.99 -22.34
N ARG A 114 6.59 23.96 -23.21
CA ARG A 114 5.63 22.85 -23.30
C ARG A 114 6.31 21.51 -23.58
N LYS A 115 7.23 21.47 -24.55
CA LYS A 115 7.95 20.24 -24.93
C LYS A 115 8.80 19.73 -23.76
N ALA A 116 9.51 20.62 -23.08
CA ALA A 116 10.34 20.28 -21.93
C ALA A 116 9.51 19.68 -20.79
N GLY A 117 8.42 20.35 -20.38
CA GLY A 117 7.54 19.83 -19.32
C GLY A 117 6.89 18.49 -19.66
N ARG A 118 6.42 18.32 -20.91
CA ARG A 118 5.86 17.04 -21.37
C ARG A 118 6.89 15.92 -21.36
N SER A 119 8.10 16.16 -21.88
CA SER A 119 9.16 15.15 -21.88
C SER A 119 9.55 14.77 -20.46
N TYR A 120 9.65 15.73 -19.54
CA TYR A 120 9.94 15.45 -18.14
C TYR A 120 8.86 14.56 -17.50
N LEU A 121 7.58 14.90 -17.67
CA LEU A 121 6.47 14.12 -17.12
C LEU A 121 6.43 12.68 -17.66
N ARG A 122 6.69 12.47 -18.95
CA ARG A 122 6.71 11.12 -19.55
C ARG A 122 7.89 10.30 -19.02
N ASN A 123 9.08 10.88 -19.03
CA ASN A 123 10.28 10.20 -18.55
C ASN A 123 10.18 9.84 -17.06
N GLU A 124 9.59 10.71 -16.25
CA GLU A 124 9.36 10.40 -14.84
C GLU A 124 8.25 9.38 -14.62
N LEU A 125 7.20 9.35 -15.45
CA LEU A 125 6.22 8.26 -15.40
C LEU A 125 6.94 6.92 -15.60
N GLU A 126 7.74 6.81 -16.66
CA GLU A 126 8.56 5.62 -16.95
C GLU A 126 9.54 5.30 -15.80
N ALA A 127 10.26 6.29 -15.27
CA ALA A 127 11.25 6.08 -14.21
C ALA A 127 10.65 5.75 -12.83
N LEU A 128 9.34 5.92 -12.65
CA LEU A 128 8.64 5.69 -11.38
C LEU A 128 7.75 4.44 -11.42
N THR A 129 7.59 3.79 -12.56
CA THR A 129 6.74 2.63 -12.73
C THR A 129 7.44 1.50 -13.47
N ASP A 130 7.17 0.27 -13.07
CA ASP A 130 7.61 -0.91 -13.82
C ASP A 130 6.87 -1.01 -15.17
N GLY A 131 7.30 -1.97 -16.00
CA GLY A 131 6.72 -2.33 -17.29
C GLY A 131 5.25 -2.76 -17.26
N ASP A 132 4.65 -2.93 -16.08
CA ASP A 132 3.23 -3.24 -15.88
C ASP A 132 2.47 -2.11 -15.13
N GLY A 133 3.08 -0.93 -15.02
CA GLY A 133 2.54 0.23 -14.32
C GLY A 133 2.67 0.20 -12.80
N THR A 134 3.25 -0.86 -12.20
CA THR A 134 3.45 -0.92 -10.74
C THR A 134 4.37 0.22 -10.30
N PRO A 135 3.91 1.14 -9.42
CA PRO A 135 4.74 2.25 -8.99
C PRO A 135 5.85 1.73 -8.07
N HIS A 136 7.04 2.29 -8.21
CA HIS A 136 8.14 1.98 -7.30
C HIS A 136 7.73 2.36 -5.86
N ALA A 137 7.95 1.43 -4.92
CA ALA A 137 7.55 1.56 -3.53
C ALA A 137 8.03 2.84 -2.82
N ARG A 138 9.19 3.39 -3.24
CA ARG A 138 9.71 4.68 -2.74
C ARG A 138 8.72 5.84 -2.91
N THR A 139 7.77 5.72 -3.82
CA THR A 139 6.78 6.77 -4.08
C THR A 139 5.55 6.66 -3.19
N LEU A 140 5.24 5.51 -2.56
CA LEU A 140 3.95 5.26 -1.91
C LEU A 140 3.59 6.29 -0.83
N HIS A 141 4.57 6.68 -0.02
CA HIS A 141 4.42 7.70 1.04
C HIS A 141 3.91 9.06 0.53
N ARG A 142 4.08 9.36 -0.76
CA ARG A 142 3.63 10.61 -1.40
C ARG A 142 2.94 10.36 -2.74
N LEU A 143 2.54 9.13 -3.01
CA LEU A 143 1.97 8.72 -4.29
C LEU A 143 0.75 9.56 -4.69
N PRO A 144 -0.17 9.94 -3.77
CA PRO A 144 -1.27 10.83 -4.13
C PRO A 144 -0.82 12.19 -4.67
N LEU A 145 0.33 12.72 -4.21
CA LEU A 145 0.87 14.00 -4.68
C LEU A 145 1.55 13.86 -6.04
N THR A 146 2.32 12.78 -6.24
CA THR A 146 2.88 12.38 -7.53
C THR A 146 1.79 12.21 -8.57
N LEU A 147 0.75 11.44 -8.25
CA LEU A 147 -0.39 11.18 -9.11
C LEU A 147 -1.14 12.47 -9.46
N ALA A 148 -1.30 13.38 -8.50
CA ALA A 148 -1.98 14.64 -8.75
C ALA A 148 -1.27 15.52 -9.79
N ALA A 149 0.07 15.48 -9.87
CA ALA A 149 0.81 16.19 -10.91
C ALA A 149 0.55 15.62 -12.31
N PHE A 150 0.54 14.30 -12.46
CA PHE A 150 0.19 13.64 -13.72
C PHE A 150 -1.25 13.91 -14.13
N VAL A 151 -2.20 13.75 -13.21
CA VAL A 151 -3.64 13.93 -13.45
C VAL A 151 -3.95 15.36 -13.90
N ARG A 152 -3.46 16.38 -13.19
CA ARG A 152 -3.69 17.79 -13.58
C ARG A 152 -3.03 18.14 -14.90
N SER A 153 -1.85 17.58 -15.17
CA SER A 153 -1.16 17.80 -16.44
C SER A 153 -1.92 17.16 -17.61
N ALA A 154 -2.45 15.96 -17.43
CA ALA A 154 -3.26 15.27 -18.42
C ALA A 154 -4.58 16.02 -18.69
N ASP A 155 -5.29 16.43 -17.63
CA ASP A 155 -6.52 17.26 -17.72
C ASP A 155 -6.26 18.58 -18.48
N ALA A 156 -5.17 19.28 -18.15
CA ALA A 156 -4.80 20.51 -18.84
C ALA A 156 -4.52 20.27 -20.35
N GLY A 157 -3.92 19.13 -20.68
CA GLY A 157 -3.70 18.70 -22.05
C GLY A 157 -5.01 18.44 -22.81
N GLU A 158 -5.93 17.70 -22.22
CA GLU A 158 -7.25 17.40 -22.80
C GLU A 158 -8.05 18.69 -23.08
N LYS A 159 -8.15 19.58 -22.08
CA LYS A 159 -8.84 20.88 -22.22
C LYS A 159 -8.22 21.78 -23.30
N SER A 160 -6.91 21.64 -23.54
CA SER A 160 -6.18 22.43 -24.55
C SER A 160 -6.11 21.75 -25.93
N GLY A 161 -6.68 20.55 -26.09
CA GLY A 161 -6.56 19.76 -27.32
C GLY A 161 -5.13 19.32 -27.64
N LYS A 162 -4.27 19.19 -26.62
CA LYS A 162 -2.87 18.78 -26.74
C LYS A 162 -2.59 17.62 -25.79
N SER A 163 -2.52 16.39 -26.33
CA SER A 163 -2.25 15.21 -25.50
C SER A 163 -0.91 15.34 -24.76
N LEU A 164 -0.96 15.05 -23.46
CA LEU A 164 0.23 14.87 -22.63
C LEU A 164 0.92 13.55 -22.97
N TRP A 165 0.17 12.49 -23.27
CA TRP A 165 0.67 11.13 -23.47
C TRP A 165 0.85 10.77 -24.95
N ASP A 166 1.86 9.98 -25.26
CA ASP A 166 1.90 9.16 -26.48
C ASP A 166 1.29 7.79 -26.16
N ALA A 167 1.28 6.87 -27.13
CA ALA A 167 0.65 5.56 -26.95
C ALA A 167 1.25 4.79 -25.75
N GLU A 168 2.57 4.72 -25.68
CA GLU A 168 3.29 4.00 -24.62
C GLU A 168 3.08 4.64 -23.24
N SER A 169 3.21 5.96 -23.12
CA SER A 169 2.97 6.64 -21.84
C SER A 169 1.50 6.59 -21.42
N ALA A 170 0.56 6.53 -22.38
CA ALA A 170 -0.86 6.40 -22.09
C ALA A 170 -1.18 5.02 -21.49
N GLU A 171 -0.65 3.96 -22.11
CA GLU A 171 -0.76 2.58 -21.61
C GLU A 171 -0.12 2.46 -20.22
N ARG A 172 1.09 3.01 -20.03
CA ARG A 172 1.75 3.02 -18.71
C ARG A 172 0.93 3.76 -17.67
N PHE A 173 0.34 4.91 -18.02
CA PHE A 173 -0.51 5.68 -17.12
C PHE A 173 -1.79 4.91 -16.76
N GLU A 174 -2.41 4.23 -17.73
CA GLU A 174 -3.57 3.37 -17.52
C GLU A 174 -3.26 2.25 -16.52
N GLN A 175 -2.20 1.49 -16.77
CA GLN A 175 -1.70 0.43 -15.89
C GLN A 175 -1.39 0.95 -14.48
N LEU A 176 -0.75 2.12 -14.37
CA LEU A 176 -0.51 2.76 -13.08
C LEU A 176 -1.82 3.01 -12.32
N ILE A 177 -2.86 3.53 -12.97
CA ILE A 177 -4.15 3.77 -12.29
C ILE A 177 -4.78 2.46 -11.82
N GLU A 178 -4.66 1.37 -12.59
CA GLU A 178 -5.15 0.05 -12.16
C GLU A 178 -4.41 -0.46 -10.92
N ARG A 179 -3.08 -0.42 -10.93
CA ARG A 179 -2.25 -0.84 -9.78
C ARG A 179 -2.51 0.01 -8.54
N VAL A 180 -2.66 1.33 -8.70
CA VAL A 180 -2.99 2.21 -7.59
C VAL A 180 -4.41 1.94 -7.05
N ALA A 181 -5.39 1.68 -7.91
CA ALA A 181 -6.74 1.35 -7.48
C ALA A 181 -6.79 0.08 -6.61
N ALA A 182 -5.95 -0.91 -6.90
CA ALA A 182 -5.83 -2.13 -6.09
C ALA A 182 -5.30 -1.84 -4.67
N MET A 183 -4.39 -0.87 -4.52
CA MET A 183 -3.82 -0.47 -3.22
C MET A 183 -4.68 0.53 -2.44
N CYS A 184 -5.78 1.02 -3.01
CA CYS A 184 -6.63 2.00 -2.35
C CYS A 184 -7.53 1.37 -1.28
N LEU A 185 -7.79 2.13 -0.21
CA LEU A 185 -8.88 1.92 0.74
C LEU A 185 -10.23 2.25 0.09
N ASP A 186 -11.32 2.04 0.83
CA ASP A 186 -12.70 2.30 0.39
C ASP A 186 -12.98 3.79 0.09
N ASP A 187 -12.15 4.68 0.64
CA ASP A 187 -12.20 6.12 0.43
C ASP A 187 -11.20 6.65 -0.62
N GLY A 188 -10.50 5.75 -1.31
CA GLY A 188 -9.51 6.10 -2.32
C GLY A 188 -8.15 6.51 -1.77
N ARG A 189 -7.93 6.55 -0.45
CA ARG A 189 -6.57 6.73 0.10
C ARG A 189 -5.72 5.53 -0.26
N THR A 190 -4.46 5.76 -0.65
CA THR A 190 -3.51 4.68 -0.95
C THR A 190 -2.90 4.14 0.33
N ALA A 191 -2.63 2.83 0.35
CA ALA A 191 -1.82 2.19 1.40
C ALA A 191 -0.45 2.87 1.56
N LEU A 192 0.09 2.86 2.79
CA LEU A 192 1.42 3.41 3.11
C LEU A 192 1.62 4.88 2.70
N SER A 193 0.55 5.65 2.59
CA SER A 193 0.61 7.08 2.22
C SER A 193 1.06 8.01 3.34
N ASN A 194 1.33 7.51 4.55
CA ASN A 194 1.70 8.31 5.71
C ASN A 194 0.76 9.51 5.95
N GLY A 195 -0.54 9.31 5.70
CA GLY A 195 -1.57 10.35 5.79
C GLY A 195 -1.55 11.41 4.68
N ALA A 196 -0.66 11.32 3.69
CA ALA A 196 -0.58 12.23 2.56
C ALA A 196 -1.75 12.00 1.60
N SER A 197 -2.91 12.56 1.90
CA SER A 197 -4.09 12.46 1.05
C SER A 197 -4.89 13.74 1.03
N PHE A 198 -5.27 14.19 -0.17
CA PHE A 198 -6.16 15.32 -0.38
C PHE A 198 -7.14 15.00 -1.50
N ALA A 199 -8.43 15.03 -1.18
CA ALA A 199 -9.51 14.63 -2.09
C ALA A 199 -9.22 13.31 -2.87
N PRO A 200 -8.85 12.23 -2.16
CA PRO A 200 -8.38 10.98 -2.78
C PRO A 200 -9.38 10.38 -3.77
N ALA A 201 -10.67 10.41 -3.45
CA ALA A 201 -11.67 9.80 -4.31
C ALA A 201 -11.83 10.59 -5.63
N SER A 202 -11.89 11.92 -5.57
CA SER A 202 -11.97 12.74 -6.78
C SER A 202 -10.71 12.59 -7.62
N LEU A 203 -9.53 12.57 -7.00
CA LEU A 203 -8.26 12.36 -7.70
C LEU A 203 -8.30 11.05 -8.49
N MET A 204 -8.65 9.94 -7.84
CA MET A 204 -8.70 8.63 -8.49
C MET A 204 -9.76 8.56 -9.60
N LYS A 205 -10.94 9.14 -9.38
CA LYS A 205 -12.00 9.20 -10.41
C LYS A 205 -11.57 9.98 -11.64
N THR A 206 -10.92 11.14 -11.44
CA THR A 206 -10.37 11.93 -12.55
C THR A 206 -9.23 11.17 -13.24
N ALA A 207 -8.34 10.54 -12.48
CA ALA A 207 -7.25 9.73 -13.04
C ALA A 207 -7.77 8.59 -13.91
N SER A 208 -8.75 7.82 -13.42
CA SER A 208 -9.39 6.73 -14.17
C SER A 208 -10.06 7.21 -15.45
N SER A 209 -10.73 8.36 -15.43
CA SER A 209 -11.32 8.95 -16.62
C SER A 209 -10.27 9.37 -17.66
N LEU A 210 -9.18 10.01 -17.22
CA LEU A 210 -8.10 10.48 -18.10
C LEU A 210 -7.24 9.34 -18.66
N ALA A 211 -7.12 8.26 -17.89
CA ALA A 211 -6.51 7.02 -18.33
C ALA A 211 -7.35 6.27 -19.38
N GLY A 212 -8.63 6.62 -19.54
CA GLY A 212 -9.52 5.95 -20.48
C GLY A 212 -10.00 4.58 -20.02
N LEU A 213 -9.87 4.26 -18.73
CA LEU A 213 -10.27 2.96 -18.18
C LEU A 213 -11.76 2.68 -18.45
N GLY A 214 -12.02 1.57 -19.14
CA GLY A 214 -13.37 1.18 -19.49
C GLY A 214 -14.22 0.89 -18.25
N LYS A 215 -15.51 1.24 -18.26
CA LYS A 215 -16.44 1.00 -17.13
C LYS A 215 -16.60 -0.48 -16.75
N GLN A 216 -16.17 -1.40 -17.62
CA GLN A 216 -16.20 -2.84 -17.36
C GLN A 216 -14.90 -3.35 -16.70
N VAL A 217 -13.83 -2.54 -16.72
CA VAL A 217 -12.58 -2.87 -16.05
C VAL A 217 -12.81 -2.85 -14.53
N PRO A 218 -12.46 -3.92 -13.80
CA PRO A 218 -12.70 -3.99 -12.36
C PRO A 218 -12.08 -2.83 -11.57
N ALA A 219 -10.90 -2.36 -11.97
CA ALA A 219 -10.26 -1.18 -11.39
C ALA A 219 -11.13 0.08 -11.51
N ALA A 220 -11.70 0.35 -12.69
CA ALA A 220 -12.60 1.48 -12.91
C ALA A 220 -13.88 1.37 -12.06
N GLN A 221 -14.47 0.17 -11.99
CA GLN A 221 -15.66 -0.08 -11.17
C GLN A 221 -15.39 0.20 -9.69
N ARG A 222 -14.22 -0.22 -9.21
CA ARG A 222 -13.75 0.07 -7.85
C ARG A 222 -13.60 1.57 -7.61
N VAL A 223 -12.88 2.28 -8.49
CA VAL A 223 -12.69 3.73 -8.37
C VAL A 223 -14.03 4.48 -8.37
N HIS A 224 -14.98 4.07 -9.22
CA HIS A 224 -16.32 4.65 -9.23
C HIS A 224 -17.14 4.38 -7.96
N ALA A 225 -16.82 3.32 -7.22
CA ALA A 225 -17.50 2.99 -5.97
C ALA A 225 -17.03 3.86 -4.78
N PHE A 226 -15.92 4.58 -4.90
CA PHE A 226 -15.44 5.46 -3.82
C PHE A 226 -16.45 6.57 -3.48
N PRO A 227 -16.68 6.87 -2.19
CA PRO A 227 -17.54 7.97 -1.78
C PRO A 227 -16.93 9.31 -2.18
N ASP A 228 -17.77 10.31 -2.50
CA ASP A 228 -17.27 11.64 -2.86
C ASP A 228 -16.62 12.35 -1.66
N ASP A 229 -15.52 13.06 -1.91
CA ASP A 229 -14.71 13.71 -0.85
C ASP A 229 -15.49 14.75 -0.03
N SER A 230 -16.54 15.34 -0.61
CA SER A 230 -17.39 16.32 0.09
C SER A 230 -18.12 15.75 1.31
N LEU A 231 -18.28 14.43 1.36
CA LEU A 231 -18.90 13.70 2.48
C LEU A 231 -17.92 13.46 3.65
N MET A 232 -16.62 13.72 3.47
CA MET A 232 -15.58 13.46 4.47
C MET A 232 -15.43 14.56 5.54
N SER A 233 -15.97 15.77 5.30
CA SER A 233 -15.91 16.87 6.29
C SER A 233 -16.83 16.68 7.50
N SER A 234 -17.79 15.75 7.40
CA SER A 234 -18.59 15.30 8.53
C SER A 234 -18.15 13.90 8.89
N ARG A 235 -17.58 13.72 10.11
CA ARG A 235 -17.32 12.44 10.81
C ARG A 235 -17.61 11.23 9.92
N VAL A 236 -16.56 10.57 9.41
CA VAL A 236 -16.65 9.27 8.74
C VAL A 236 -17.53 8.38 9.61
N LYS A 237 -18.82 8.32 9.29
CA LYS A 237 -19.73 7.38 9.91
C LYS A 237 -19.27 6.09 9.31
N ASP A 238 -18.56 5.28 10.11
CA ASP A 238 -18.25 3.87 9.86
C ASP A 238 -19.28 3.35 8.85
N ALA A 239 -18.87 3.27 7.58
CA ALA A 239 -19.80 3.02 6.50
C ALA A 239 -20.57 1.77 6.89
N ARG A 240 -21.90 1.87 6.87
CA ARG A 240 -22.83 0.80 7.29
C ARG A 240 -22.85 -0.35 6.28
N GLY A 241 -21.70 -0.68 5.69
CA GLY A 241 -21.53 -1.84 4.84
C GLY A 241 -21.75 -3.08 5.68
N ARG A 242 -22.74 -3.89 5.30
CA ARG A 242 -22.81 -5.28 5.75
C ARG A 242 -21.49 -5.94 5.31
N LEU A 243 -20.76 -6.51 6.26
CA LEU A 243 -19.64 -7.41 5.97
C LEU A 243 -20.16 -8.46 4.97
N ARG A 244 -19.56 -8.47 3.76
CA ARG A 244 -19.97 -9.40 2.73
C ARG A 244 -19.53 -10.80 3.14
N LYS A 245 -20.48 -11.73 3.15
CA LYS A 245 -20.23 -13.13 3.52
C LYS A 245 -19.77 -14.01 2.35
N LYS A 246 -19.92 -13.56 1.11
CA LYS A 246 -19.64 -14.38 -0.08
C LYS A 246 -18.64 -13.67 -0.97
N MET A 247 -17.51 -14.33 -1.21
CA MET A 247 -16.46 -13.88 -2.13
C MET A 247 -16.86 -14.11 -3.58
N PRO A 248 -16.44 -13.24 -4.51
CA PRO A 248 -16.61 -13.48 -5.94
C PRO A 248 -15.75 -14.67 -6.39
N ARG A 249 -16.07 -15.22 -7.57
CA ARG A 249 -15.20 -16.21 -8.21
C ARG A 249 -13.89 -15.52 -8.61
N PHE A 250 -12.77 -16.22 -8.43
CA PHE A 250 -11.48 -15.77 -8.90
C PHE A 250 -11.45 -15.65 -10.43
N ASP A 251 -10.84 -14.56 -10.88
CA ASP A 251 -10.57 -14.23 -12.28
C ASP A 251 -9.07 -13.90 -12.36
N GLU A 252 -8.30 -14.79 -12.97
CA GLU A 252 -6.84 -14.73 -13.03
C GLU A 252 -6.37 -13.58 -13.91
N GLU A 253 -7.00 -13.38 -15.07
CA GLU A 253 -6.67 -12.32 -16.03
C GLU A 253 -6.88 -10.93 -15.42
N ASN A 254 -7.89 -10.79 -14.56
CA ASN A 254 -8.21 -9.55 -13.87
C ASN A 254 -7.88 -9.61 -12.38
N SER A 255 -6.82 -10.33 -11.97
CA SER A 255 -6.45 -10.37 -10.56
C SER A 255 -5.98 -8.99 -10.08
N PRO A 256 -6.48 -8.48 -8.95
CA PRO A 256 -5.98 -7.24 -8.35
C PRO A 256 -4.62 -7.43 -7.65
N SER A 257 -4.13 -8.66 -7.56
CA SER A 257 -2.88 -8.98 -6.87
C SER A 257 -1.71 -8.84 -7.83
N SER A 258 -0.60 -8.29 -7.35
CA SER A 258 0.60 -8.09 -8.17
C SER A 258 1.85 -8.07 -7.31
N GLN A 259 2.98 -8.37 -7.93
CA GLN A 259 4.31 -8.26 -7.34
C GLN A 259 5.27 -7.76 -8.42
N SER A 260 6.20 -6.90 -8.01
CA SER A 260 7.28 -6.41 -8.87
C SER A 260 8.56 -6.28 -8.06
N ASP A 261 9.59 -7.03 -8.47
CA ASP A 261 10.94 -6.94 -7.92
C ASP A 261 11.54 -5.56 -8.16
N TRP A 262 11.37 -5.03 -9.38
CA TRP A 262 11.88 -3.72 -9.74
C TRP A 262 11.26 -2.62 -8.87
N ALA A 263 9.95 -2.69 -8.63
CA ALA A 263 9.25 -1.70 -7.82
C ALA A 263 9.54 -1.88 -6.31
N GLY A 264 10.00 -3.06 -5.88
CA GLY A 264 10.11 -3.43 -4.48
C GLY A 264 8.74 -3.44 -3.79
N LEU A 265 7.70 -3.93 -4.48
CA LEU A 265 6.30 -3.80 -4.08
C LEU A 265 5.50 -5.07 -4.40
N ALA A 266 4.71 -5.52 -3.42
CA ALA A 266 3.68 -6.52 -3.60
C ALA A 266 2.33 -6.01 -3.07
N CYS A 267 1.26 -6.30 -3.81
CA CYS A 267 -0.13 -6.06 -3.42
C CYS A 267 -0.85 -7.41 -3.42
N LEU A 268 -1.16 -7.92 -2.24
CA LEU A 268 -2.02 -9.09 -2.07
C LEU A 268 -3.45 -8.57 -1.85
N ARG A 269 -4.41 -8.98 -2.67
CA ARG A 269 -5.78 -8.50 -2.60
C ARG A 269 -6.74 -9.59 -3.06
N ASN A 270 -7.71 -9.93 -2.20
CA ASN A 270 -8.60 -11.05 -2.53
C ASN A 270 -9.50 -10.80 -3.74
N ASN A 271 -9.98 -9.57 -3.96
CA ASN A 271 -10.81 -9.18 -5.11
C ASN A 271 -10.93 -7.65 -5.25
N TRP A 272 -11.58 -7.17 -6.32
CA TRP A 272 -11.77 -5.74 -6.60
C TRP A 272 -12.93 -5.07 -5.84
N LEU A 273 -13.83 -5.84 -5.23
CA LEU A 273 -15.07 -5.32 -4.65
C LEU A 273 -14.79 -4.50 -3.38
N SER A 274 -15.71 -3.59 -3.05
CA SER A 274 -15.67 -2.94 -1.74
C SER A 274 -15.91 -3.96 -0.61
N GLY A 275 -15.23 -3.74 0.52
CA GLY A 275 -15.12 -4.65 1.64
C GLY A 275 -14.16 -5.82 1.37
N SER A 276 -13.27 -5.72 0.40
CA SER A 276 -12.17 -6.66 0.18
C SER A 276 -11.11 -6.59 1.29
N ASP A 277 -10.29 -7.63 1.37
CA ASP A 277 -9.08 -7.63 2.18
C ASP A 277 -7.87 -7.36 1.29
N CYS A 278 -6.88 -6.66 1.84
CA CYS A 278 -5.66 -6.34 1.12
C CYS A 278 -4.48 -6.22 2.09
N CYS A 279 -3.33 -6.75 1.67
CA CYS A 279 -2.04 -6.58 2.32
C CYS A 279 -1.05 -6.02 1.29
N VAL A 280 -0.59 -4.79 1.50
CA VAL A 280 0.46 -4.19 0.68
C VAL A 280 1.78 -4.32 1.42
N VAL A 281 2.81 -4.83 0.74
CA VAL A 281 4.15 -5.05 1.30
C VAL A 281 5.16 -4.32 0.42
N THR A 282 5.97 -3.45 1.01
CA THR A 282 7.13 -2.85 0.33
C THR A 282 8.41 -3.50 0.83
N HIS A 283 9.38 -3.69 -0.06
CA HIS A 283 10.66 -4.34 0.26
C HIS A 283 11.86 -3.64 -0.38
N HIS A 284 11.68 -2.39 -0.82
CA HIS A 284 12.75 -1.56 -1.40
C HIS A 284 13.73 -0.94 -0.38
N GLN A 285 13.44 -1.04 0.92
CA GLN A 285 14.27 -0.50 2.00
C GLN A 285 14.80 -1.64 2.88
N ALA A 286 15.79 -1.35 3.72
CA ALA A 286 16.32 -2.29 4.69
C ALA A 286 15.25 -2.87 5.64
N GLN A 287 14.20 -2.10 5.93
CA GLN A 287 13.02 -2.57 6.66
C GLN A 287 11.80 -2.55 5.73
N PRO A 288 11.22 -3.72 5.40
CA PRO A 288 9.97 -3.81 4.66
C PRO A 288 8.85 -3.11 5.42
N GLN A 289 7.91 -2.52 4.69
CA GLN A 289 6.70 -1.94 5.29
C GLN A 289 5.49 -2.79 4.94
N VAL A 290 4.49 -2.82 5.82
CA VAL A 290 3.25 -3.57 5.62
C VAL A 290 2.03 -2.70 5.93
N CYS A 291 1.01 -2.79 5.08
CA CYS A 291 -0.30 -2.23 5.32
C CYS A 291 -1.35 -3.33 5.17
N LEU A 292 -1.88 -3.81 6.30
CA LEU A 292 -2.95 -4.81 6.35
C LEU A 292 -4.29 -4.13 6.52
N THR A 293 -5.21 -4.42 5.60
CA THR A 293 -6.60 -3.96 5.65
C THR A 293 -7.55 -5.16 5.63
N ALA A 294 -8.50 -5.15 6.56
CA ALA A 294 -9.55 -6.14 6.66
C ALA A 294 -10.89 -5.45 6.38
N PHE A 295 -11.61 -5.91 5.37
CA PHE A 295 -12.78 -5.22 4.82
C PHE A 295 -12.50 -3.73 4.54
N GLU A 296 -11.34 -3.44 3.94
CA GLU A 296 -10.83 -2.09 3.62
C GLU A 296 -10.59 -1.19 4.85
N ARG A 297 -10.58 -1.76 6.06
CA ARG A 297 -10.23 -1.05 7.30
C ARG A 297 -8.80 -1.41 7.70
N PRO A 298 -7.86 -0.45 7.73
CA PRO A 298 -6.49 -0.73 8.15
C PRO A 298 -6.40 -1.24 9.60
N LEU A 299 -5.59 -2.28 9.82
CA LEU A 299 -5.27 -2.90 11.10
C LEU A 299 -3.79 -2.73 11.46
N LEU A 300 -2.90 -2.89 10.48
CA LEU A 300 -1.46 -2.69 10.60
C LEU A 300 -1.03 -1.73 9.49
N ASP A 301 -0.14 -0.79 9.77
CA ASP A 301 0.31 0.20 8.79
C ASP A 301 1.66 0.80 9.20
N GLY A 302 2.75 0.40 8.55
CA GLY A 302 4.07 0.98 8.76
C GLY A 302 5.23 -0.01 8.62
N ASP A 303 6.38 0.38 9.17
CA ASP A 303 7.62 -0.42 9.12
C ASP A 303 7.45 -1.73 9.88
N TRP A 304 7.72 -2.85 9.22
CA TRP A 304 7.87 -4.13 9.88
C TRP A 304 9.34 -4.26 10.30
N GLN A 305 9.61 -3.91 11.55
CA GLN A 305 10.96 -3.79 12.12
C GLN A 305 11.41 -5.09 12.76
N THR A 306 12.69 -5.39 12.60
CA THR A 306 13.29 -6.62 13.15
C THR A 306 14.58 -6.32 13.89
N THR A 307 14.77 -7.00 15.01
CA THR A 307 16.04 -7.07 15.71
C THR A 307 16.34 -8.52 16.04
N ILE A 308 17.55 -8.96 15.70
CA ILE A 308 18.05 -10.28 16.07
C ILE A 308 19.23 -10.06 17.02
N GLU A 309 19.26 -10.80 18.12
CA GLU A 309 20.38 -10.86 19.04
C GLU A 309 20.95 -12.28 19.07
N LEU A 310 22.28 -12.39 19.14
CA LEU A 310 23.03 -13.62 19.43
C LEU A 310 23.79 -13.43 20.74
N ASP A 311 23.50 -14.26 21.74
CA ASP A 311 24.10 -14.20 23.07
C ASP A 311 24.02 -12.79 23.71
N GLY A 312 22.92 -12.08 23.42
CA GLY A 312 22.63 -10.72 23.90
C GLY A 312 23.27 -9.58 23.10
N ASN A 313 23.96 -9.86 21.99
CA ASN A 313 24.50 -8.85 21.09
C ASN A 313 23.68 -8.77 19.81
N VAL A 314 23.30 -7.56 19.38
CA VAL A 314 22.59 -7.36 18.12
C VAL A 314 23.46 -7.78 16.94
N VAL A 315 22.91 -8.60 16.06
CA VAL A 315 23.56 -9.08 14.83
C VAL A 315 23.03 -8.32 13.63
N ALA A 316 23.91 -8.04 12.68
CA ALA A 316 23.53 -7.36 11.43
C ALA A 316 22.67 -8.31 10.57
N THR A 317 21.55 -7.79 10.08
CA THR A 317 20.76 -8.42 9.01
C THR A 317 21.24 -7.91 7.66
N GLY A 318 20.78 -8.51 6.56
CA GLY A 318 21.05 -7.98 5.23
C GLY A 318 20.52 -6.55 5.03
N ASP A 319 21.03 -5.87 4.01
CA ASP A 319 20.74 -4.48 3.69
C ASP A 319 19.62 -4.29 2.64
N GLY A 320 19.19 -5.38 2.00
CA GLY A 320 18.09 -5.41 1.04
C GLY A 320 17.22 -6.65 1.19
N TRP A 321 16.06 -6.64 0.53
CA TRP A 321 15.10 -7.75 0.53
C TRP A 321 14.71 -8.12 -0.90
N ASP A 322 14.89 -9.40 -1.22
CA ASP A 322 14.49 -9.98 -2.48
C ASP A 322 13.20 -10.77 -2.31
N CYS A 323 12.32 -10.72 -3.31
CA CYS A 323 11.19 -11.64 -3.39
C CYS A 323 11.68 -12.95 -3.99
N VAL A 324 11.76 -13.99 -3.16
CA VAL A 324 12.23 -15.31 -3.57
C VAL A 324 11.08 -16.23 -3.99
N CYS A 325 9.84 -15.88 -3.62
CA CYS A 325 8.64 -16.58 -4.08
C CYS A 325 7.44 -15.62 -4.13
N TRP A 326 6.77 -15.59 -5.29
CA TRP A 326 5.44 -15.03 -5.46
C TRP A 326 4.51 -16.10 -6.03
N PHE A 327 3.36 -16.29 -5.39
CA PHE A 327 2.35 -17.24 -5.84
C PHE A 327 0.95 -16.62 -5.65
N SER A 328 0.12 -16.68 -6.67
CA SER A 328 -1.25 -16.14 -6.64
C SER A 328 -2.15 -17.08 -7.42
N ASP A 329 -3.19 -17.61 -6.79
CA ASP A 329 -4.18 -18.45 -7.45
C ASP A 329 -5.60 -18.12 -6.98
N LYS A 330 -6.55 -19.06 -7.10
CA LYS A 330 -7.93 -18.85 -6.68
C LYS A 330 -8.15 -18.85 -5.16
N ASP A 331 -7.22 -19.43 -4.41
CA ASP A 331 -7.37 -19.72 -2.99
C ASP A 331 -6.56 -18.72 -2.14
N VAL A 332 -5.36 -18.34 -2.59
CA VAL A 332 -4.45 -17.47 -1.84
C VAL A 332 -3.59 -16.56 -2.74
N ASP A 333 -3.12 -15.47 -2.13
CA ASP A 333 -1.91 -14.77 -2.56
C ASP A 333 -0.80 -15.06 -1.54
N TYR A 334 0.43 -15.28 -2.01
CA TYR A 334 1.59 -15.65 -1.21
C TYR A 334 2.84 -14.92 -1.67
N LEU A 335 3.60 -14.43 -0.70
CA LEU A 335 4.87 -13.72 -0.88
C LEU A 335 5.88 -14.28 0.12
N GLU A 336 7.08 -14.63 -0.35
CA GLU A 336 8.25 -14.89 0.48
C GLU A 336 9.36 -13.90 0.13
N LEU A 337 9.81 -13.17 1.15
CA LEU A 337 10.93 -12.25 1.07
C LEU A 337 12.13 -12.82 1.83
N GLN A 338 13.33 -12.60 1.31
CA GLN A 338 14.59 -12.99 1.93
C GLN A 338 15.56 -11.82 1.97
N SER A 339 16.34 -11.73 3.05
CA SER A 339 17.45 -10.79 3.19
C SER A 339 18.67 -11.53 3.71
N GLU A 340 19.75 -11.49 2.93
CA GLU A 340 20.99 -12.19 3.22
C GLU A 340 21.96 -11.27 3.97
N GLY A 341 22.27 -11.63 5.22
CA GLY A 341 23.27 -10.96 6.04
C GLY A 341 24.54 -11.80 6.23
N GLU A 342 25.49 -11.26 6.97
CA GLU A 342 26.72 -11.97 7.33
C GLU A 342 26.42 -13.08 8.35
N GLY A 343 26.19 -14.29 7.84
CA GLY A 343 25.97 -15.48 8.69
C GLY A 343 24.53 -15.70 9.14
N ILE A 344 23.62 -14.76 8.86
CA ILE A 344 22.19 -14.88 9.10
C ILE A 344 21.42 -14.48 7.85
N THR A 345 20.50 -15.33 7.44
CA THR A 345 19.53 -15.07 6.38
C THR A 345 18.17 -14.90 7.02
N THR A 346 17.58 -13.72 6.94
CA THR A 346 16.23 -13.46 7.46
C THR A 346 15.22 -13.67 6.35
N PHE A 347 14.04 -14.18 6.70
CA PHE A 347 12.95 -14.36 5.75
C PHE A 347 11.62 -13.92 6.34
N ARG A 348 10.70 -13.54 5.47
CA ARG A 348 9.33 -13.19 5.81
C ARG A 348 8.37 -13.85 4.83
N GLN A 349 7.29 -14.42 5.36
CA GLN A 349 6.21 -14.99 4.55
C GLN A 349 4.93 -14.19 4.81
N VAL A 350 4.21 -13.85 3.75
CA VAL A 350 2.90 -13.22 3.81
C VAL A 350 1.95 -14.04 2.95
N LEU A 351 0.86 -14.54 3.55
CA LEU A 351 -0.20 -15.23 2.81
C LEU A 351 -1.53 -14.56 3.11
N LEU A 352 -2.25 -14.13 2.08
CA LEU A 352 -3.62 -13.62 2.19
C LEU A 352 -4.59 -14.62 1.58
N SER A 353 -5.60 -15.04 2.34
CA SER A 353 -6.68 -15.86 1.78
C SER A 353 -7.56 -15.06 0.83
N ARG A 354 -7.90 -15.66 -0.32
CA ARG A 354 -8.84 -15.08 -1.30
C ARG A 354 -10.26 -15.53 -1.09
N THR A 355 -10.42 -16.71 -0.50
CA THR A 355 -11.71 -17.39 -0.27
C THR A 355 -12.27 -17.12 1.12
N ASP A 356 -11.44 -16.61 2.03
CA ASP A 356 -11.77 -16.35 3.43
C ASP A 356 -11.07 -15.07 3.95
N HIS A 357 -11.19 -14.80 5.23
CA HIS A 357 -10.84 -13.55 5.90
C HIS A 357 -9.73 -13.75 6.94
N TRP A 358 -8.59 -14.24 6.49
CA TRP A 358 -7.41 -14.44 7.32
C TRP A 358 -6.12 -14.22 6.54
N LEU A 359 -5.04 -13.97 7.29
CA LEU A 359 -3.70 -13.81 6.75
C LEU A 359 -2.65 -14.41 7.68
N LEU A 360 -1.58 -14.94 7.09
CA LEU A 360 -0.35 -15.35 7.78
C LEU A 360 0.71 -14.27 7.59
N LEU A 361 1.33 -13.84 8.70
CA LEU A 361 2.62 -13.16 8.71
C LEU A 361 3.61 -14.07 9.41
N THR A 362 4.67 -14.45 8.74
CA THR A 362 5.78 -15.14 9.38
C THR A 362 7.03 -14.30 9.27
N GLU A 363 7.78 -14.24 10.35
CA GLU A 363 9.17 -13.83 10.33
C GLU A 363 10.05 -14.97 10.82
N GLY A 364 11.26 -15.05 10.31
CA GLY A 364 12.24 -16.01 10.78
C GLY A 364 13.63 -15.72 10.27
N PHE A 365 14.56 -16.57 10.68
CA PHE A 365 15.92 -16.53 10.16
C PHE A 365 16.55 -17.91 10.16
N LEU A 366 17.58 -18.05 9.33
CA LEU A 366 18.51 -19.16 9.26
C LEU A 366 19.91 -18.63 9.58
N ALA A 367 20.62 -19.26 10.51
CA ALA A 367 21.95 -18.86 10.94
C ALA A 367 22.98 -19.96 10.66
N LYS A 368 24.22 -19.56 10.33
CA LYS A 368 25.33 -20.51 10.11
C LYS A 368 25.77 -21.17 11.42
N GLU A 369 25.76 -20.41 12.51
CA GLU A 369 26.25 -20.82 13.83
C GLU A 369 25.11 -21.14 14.81
N GLN A 370 25.37 -22.09 15.71
CA GLN A 370 24.47 -22.36 16.84
C GLN A 370 24.66 -21.29 17.92
N GLY A 371 23.57 -20.84 18.53
CA GLY A 371 23.64 -19.87 19.61
C GLY A 371 22.32 -19.69 20.36
N ASP A 372 22.32 -18.83 21.38
CA ASP A 372 21.12 -18.35 22.05
C ASP A 372 20.62 -17.10 21.34
N TYR A 373 19.65 -17.29 20.45
CA TYR A 373 19.10 -16.22 19.63
C TYR A 373 17.83 -15.63 20.24
N ARG A 374 17.67 -14.31 20.07
CA ARG A 374 16.40 -13.60 20.29
C ARG A 374 15.98 -12.86 19.04
N LEU A 375 14.75 -13.07 18.63
CA LEU A 375 14.08 -12.34 17.55
C LEU A 375 13.05 -11.40 18.17
N SER A 376 13.09 -10.13 17.78
CA SER A 376 12.04 -9.16 18.05
C SER A 376 11.48 -8.64 16.72
N SER A 377 10.17 -8.83 16.53
CA SER A 377 9.41 -8.40 15.35
C SER A 377 8.39 -7.36 15.78
N ARG A 378 8.34 -6.20 15.11
CA ARG A 378 7.47 -5.09 15.49
C ARG A 378 6.76 -4.51 14.26
N ILE A 379 5.43 -4.45 14.31
CA ILE A 379 4.60 -3.87 13.24
C ILE A 379 3.64 -2.83 13.86
N PRO A 380 3.66 -1.56 13.43
CA PRO A 380 2.73 -0.55 13.93
C PRO A 380 1.26 -0.90 13.67
N PHE A 381 0.42 -0.65 14.66
CA PHE A 381 -1.03 -0.64 14.45
C PHE A 381 -1.43 0.59 13.63
N ALA A 382 -2.42 0.42 12.76
CA ALA A 382 -3.01 1.56 12.08
C ALA A 382 -3.77 2.47 13.06
N ASP A 383 -3.89 3.75 12.71
CA ASP A 383 -4.61 4.73 13.51
C ASP A 383 -6.05 4.28 13.85
N GLY A 384 -6.38 4.36 15.15
CA GLY A 384 -7.70 4.03 15.68
C GLY A 384 -7.94 2.54 15.95
N VAL A 385 -6.90 1.70 15.89
CA VAL A 385 -6.96 0.31 16.35
C VAL A 385 -6.82 0.24 17.86
N SER A 386 -7.74 -0.47 18.52
CA SER A 386 -7.63 -0.85 19.93
C SER A 386 -7.23 -2.31 20.06
N VAL A 387 -6.54 -2.65 21.15
CA VAL A 387 -5.92 -3.97 21.31
C VAL A 387 -6.25 -4.55 22.66
N ASP A 388 -6.81 -5.76 22.66
CA ASP A 388 -7.15 -6.50 23.87
C ASP A 388 -6.41 -7.84 23.89
N ALA A 389 -5.52 -8.03 24.88
CA ALA A 389 -4.85 -9.31 25.09
C ALA A 389 -5.74 -10.27 25.90
N CYS A 390 -5.80 -11.55 25.50
CA CYS A 390 -6.53 -12.54 26.30
C CYS A 390 -5.77 -12.84 27.60
N GLN A 391 -6.51 -12.90 28.71
CA GLN A 391 -5.95 -13.19 30.04
C GLN A 391 -5.51 -14.65 30.21
N TRP A 392 -6.10 -15.58 29.46
CA TRP A 392 -5.86 -17.03 29.62
C TRP A 392 -4.93 -17.58 28.55
N THR A 393 -5.08 -17.10 27.31
CA THR A 393 -4.30 -17.55 26.16
C THR A 393 -3.39 -16.43 25.64
N ARG A 394 -2.40 -16.80 24.82
CA ARG A 394 -1.49 -15.82 24.17
C ARG A 394 -2.08 -15.14 22.94
N GLN A 395 -3.39 -15.23 22.70
CA GLN A 395 -4.04 -14.52 21.60
C GLN A 395 -4.26 -13.04 21.94
N MET A 396 -4.35 -12.21 20.90
CA MET A 396 -4.75 -10.80 21.00
C MET A 396 -5.91 -10.52 20.06
N THR A 397 -6.73 -9.51 20.39
CA THR A 397 -7.80 -9.00 19.53
C THR A 397 -7.44 -7.60 19.08
N LEU A 398 -7.40 -7.37 17.78
CA LEU A 398 -7.33 -6.04 17.17
C LEU A 398 -8.74 -5.59 16.81
N SER A 399 -9.16 -4.41 17.26
CA SER A 399 -10.49 -3.88 16.99
C SER A 399 -10.45 -2.51 16.35
N ARG A 400 -11.29 -2.28 15.35
CA ARG A 400 -11.50 -0.96 14.73
C ARG A 400 -12.97 -0.75 14.39
N GLY A 401 -13.66 0.04 15.21
CA GLY A 401 -15.11 0.14 15.15
C GLY A 401 -15.76 -1.22 15.41
N LYS A 402 -16.49 -1.78 14.43
CA LYS A 402 -17.13 -3.10 14.55
C LYS A 402 -16.25 -4.28 14.13
N LEU A 403 -15.17 -4.02 13.41
CA LEU A 403 -14.20 -5.02 13.00
C LEU A 403 -13.46 -5.54 14.23
N ALA A 404 -13.26 -6.86 14.30
CA ALA A 404 -12.39 -7.49 15.26
C ALA A 404 -11.62 -8.63 14.57
N ALA A 405 -10.30 -8.61 14.71
CA ALA A 405 -9.39 -9.62 14.21
C ALA A 405 -8.69 -10.31 15.39
N GLN A 406 -8.59 -11.64 15.37
CA GLN A 406 -7.83 -12.41 16.35
C GLN A 406 -6.42 -12.66 15.83
N VAL A 407 -5.40 -12.45 16.67
CA VAL A 407 -3.99 -12.71 16.37
C VAL A 407 -3.55 -13.94 17.16
N TYR A 408 -2.99 -14.92 16.46
CA TYR A 408 -2.54 -16.21 17.01
C TYR A 408 -1.03 -16.39 16.78
N PRO A 409 -0.20 -16.33 17.84
CA PRO A 409 1.23 -16.57 17.73
C PRO A 409 1.52 -18.07 17.79
N LEU A 410 1.59 -18.74 16.65
CA LEU A 410 1.49 -20.20 16.62
C LEU A 410 2.72 -20.91 17.21
N ALA A 411 3.87 -20.24 17.19
CA ALA A 411 5.09 -20.75 17.81
C ALA A 411 5.18 -20.53 19.33
N LEU A 412 4.20 -19.84 19.93
CA LEU A 412 4.06 -19.75 21.37
C LEU A 412 2.98 -20.71 21.86
N ASP A 413 3.21 -21.36 23.00
CA ASP A 413 2.18 -22.21 23.61
C ASP A 413 0.89 -21.41 23.85
N GLN A 414 -0.26 -22.03 23.57
CA GLN A 414 -1.53 -21.34 23.67
C GLN A 414 -1.81 -20.82 25.08
N GLN A 415 -1.51 -21.60 26.11
CA GLN A 415 -1.93 -21.33 27.49
C GLN A 415 -0.87 -20.53 28.23
N ARG A 416 -1.22 -19.37 28.79
CA ARG A 416 -0.26 -18.52 29.51
C ARG A 416 0.37 -19.18 30.75
N VAL A 417 -0.30 -20.18 31.33
CA VAL A 417 0.21 -20.95 32.46
C VAL A 417 1.42 -21.81 32.10
N ASN A 418 1.59 -22.15 30.82
CA ASN A 418 2.76 -22.86 30.34
C ASN A 418 3.86 -21.86 30.01
N ASN A 419 5.10 -22.24 30.28
CA ASN A 419 6.25 -21.47 29.80
C ASN A 419 6.26 -21.45 28.26
N ALA A 420 6.69 -20.33 27.68
CA ALA A 420 6.88 -20.20 26.24
C ALA A 420 8.20 -19.47 25.98
N HIS A 421 8.82 -19.80 24.85
CA HIS A 421 10.07 -19.20 24.38
C HIS A 421 9.81 -17.88 23.65
N GLY A 422 9.07 -16.98 24.28
CA GLY A 422 8.66 -15.72 23.65
C GLY A 422 7.35 -15.15 24.17
N THR A 423 6.96 -14.02 23.60
CA THR A 423 5.77 -13.25 23.98
C THR A 423 5.17 -12.53 22.78
N LEU A 424 3.84 -12.39 22.77
CA LEU A 424 3.13 -11.46 21.91
C LEU A 424 2.53 -10.34 22.78
N SER A 425 2.80 -9.10 22.43
CA SER A 425 2.46 -7.90 23.21
C SER A 425 2.05 -6.73 22.31
N ASN A 426 1.39 -5.74 22.92
CA ASN A 426 1.23 -4.40 22.38
C ASN A 426 2.26 -3.49 23.05
N GLU A 427 3.28 -3.05 22.31
CA GLU A 427 4.35 -2.19 22.81
C GLU A 427 4.43 -0.92 21.98
N ASN A 428 4.17 0.23 22.62
CA ASN A 428 4.25 1.55 21.99
C ASN A 428 3.41 1.68 20.69
N GLY A 429 2.24 1.05 20.64
CA GLY A 429 1.39 1.08 19.45
C GLY A 429 1.82 0.11 18.35
N CYS A 430 2.69 -0.86 18.66
CA CYS A 430 3.08 -1.92 17.73
C CYS A 430 2.63 -3.30 18.22
N LEU A 431 2.21 -4.15 17.28
CA LEU A 431 2.17 -5.60 17.46
C LEU A 431 3.61 -6.08 17.57
N THR A 432 3.99 -6.58 18.74
CA THR A 432 5.36 -6.99 19.02
C THR A 432 5.40 -8.47 19.35
N LEU A 433 6.18 -9.23 18.57
CA LEU A 433 6.46 -10.64 18.80
C LEU A 433 7.93 -10.79 19.19
N HIS A 434 8.17 -11.33 20.38
CA HIS A 434 9.50 -11.76 20.81
C HIS A 434 9.56 -13.27 20.78
N GLN A 435 10.66 -13.83 20.30
CA GLN A 435 10.90 -15.27 20.29
C GLN A 435 12.36 -15.56 20.63
N THR A 436 12.59 -16.63 21.39
CA THR A 436 13.93 -17.06 21.81
C THR A 436 14.18 -18.48 21.34
N MET A 437 15.39 -18.79 20.91
CA MET A 437 15.74 -20.15 20.47
C MET A 437 17.20 -20.45 20.74
N LYS A 438 17.47 -21.68 21.20
CA LYS A 438 18.82 -22.25 21.18
C LYS A 438 18.94 -23.16 19.98
N GLY A 439 19.72 -22.77 18.98
CA GLY A 439 19.81 -23.50 17.73
C GLY A 439 20.34 -22.63 16.60
N LYS A 440 19.93 -22.93 15.37
CA LYS A 440 20.35 -22.19 14.16
C LYS A 440 19.23 -21.46 13.44
N ALA A 441 17.98 -21.61 13.84
CA ALA A 441 16.87 -21.01 13.10
C ALA A 441 15.67 -20.70 13.99
N ILE A 442 14.91 -19.69 13.59
CA ILE A 442 13.61 -19.36 14.16
C ILE A 442 12.58 -19.27 13.04
N TYR A 443 11.38 -19.78 13.31
CA TYR A 443 10.19 -19.59 12.49
C TYR A 443 9.03 -19.12 13.39
N ALA A 444 8.53 -17.92 13.12
CA ALA A 444 7.65 -17.16 14.00
C ALA A 444 6.29 -16.80 13.33
N PRO A 445 5.43 -17.79 13.02
CA PRO A 445 4.16 -17.54 12.34
C PRO A 445 3.11 -16.89 13.24
N LEU A 446 2.53 -15.79 12.75
CA LEU A 446 1.36 -15.10 13.27
C LEU A 446 0.21 -15.26 12.29
N VAL A 447 -0.90 -15.86 12.74
CA VAL A 447 -2.15 -15.85 11.96
C VAL A 447 -3.05 -14.74 12.49
N ILE A 448 -3.59 -13.92 11.58
CA ILE A 448 -4.58 -12.89 11.87
C ILE A 448 -5.90 -13.30 11.19
N ASP A 449 -6.94 -13.59 11.96
CA ASP A 449 -8.26 -14.02 11.48
C ASP A 449 -9.33 -12.99 11.82
N TRP A 450 -9.98 -12.41 10.81
CA TRP A 450 -11.08 -11.46 10.96
C TRP A 450 -12.40 -11.97 10.39
N SER A 451 -12.52 -13.28 10.13
CA SER A 451 -13.74 -13.86 9.60
C SER A 451 -14.94 -13.66 10.53
N PRO A 452 -16.05 -13.05 10.04
CA PRO A 452 -17.25 -12.84 10.83
C PRO A 452 -17.86 -14.13 11.38
N ASP A 453 -17.70 -15.24 10.64
CA ASP A 453 -18.27 -16.54 11.01
C ASP A 453 -17.42 -17.27 12.07
N ARG A 454 -16.15 -16.87 12.22
CA ARG A 454 -15.21 -17.42 13.20
C ARG A 454 -14.97 -16.55 14.44
N ARG A 455 -15.32 -15.26 14.40
CA ARG A 455 -15.09 -14.29 15.49
C ARG A 455 -15.42 -14.77 16.92
N ARG A 456 -16.44 -15.62 17.08
CA ARG A 456 -16.89 -16.14 18.39
C ARG A 456 -16.64 -17.64 18.58
N ARG A 457 -15.87 -18.25 17.69
CA ARG A 457 -15.57 -19.68 17.74
C ARG A 457 -14.35 -19.90 18.62
N GLU A 458 -14.33 -21.06 19.26
CA GLU A 458 -13.19 -21.48 20.04
C GLU A 458 -11.98 -21.72 19.14
N SER A 459 -10.82 -21.25 19.60
CA SER A 459 -9.54 -21.43 18.94
C SER A 459 -8.63 -22.37 19.73
N GLN A 460 -7.91 -23.21 19.02
CA GLN A 460 -6.83 -24.02 19.57
C GLN A 460 -5.63 -23.98 18.64
N TRP A 461 -4.44 -23.72 19.15
CA TRP A 461 -3.22 -23.93 18.38
C TRP A 461 -2.17 -24.69 19.17
N ARG A 462 -1.27 -25.35 18.44
CA ARG A 462 -0.14 -26.09 19.00
C ARG A 462 0.96 -26.23 17.96
N GLN A 463 2.19 -26.32 18.44
CA GLN A 463 3.30 -26.86 17.66
C GLN A 463 3.12 -28.38 17.50
N LEU A 464 3.49 -28.89 16.33
CA LEU A 464 3.38 -30.28 15.93
C LEU A 464 4.76 -30.94 15.95
N THR A 465 4.77 -32.26 16.14
CA THR A 465 5.96 -33.07 15.92
C THR A 465 6.21 -33.21 14.43
N VAL A 466 7.42 -32.86 14.00
CA VAL A 466 7.93 -33.14 12.65
C VAL A 466 8.92 -34.29 12.75
N VAL A 467 8.83 -35.23 11.81
CA VAL A 467 9.66 -36.44 11.79
C VAL A 467 10.31 -36.62 10.43
N GLU A 468 11.57 -37.04 10.44
CA GLU A 468 12.33 -37.48 9.27
C GLU A 468 12.95 -38.85 9.61
N GLU A 469 12.73 -39.86 8.75
CA GLU A 469 13.21 -41.23 8.96
C GLU A 469 12.92 -41.82 10.37
N GLY A 470 11.75 -41.50 10.94
CA GLY A 470 11.36 -41.97 12.28
C GLY A 470 12.02 -41.22 13.45
N LYS A 471 12.83 -40.19 13.19
CA LYS A 471 13.43 -39.31 14.22
C LYS A 471 12.65 -38.01 14.33
N VAL A 472 12.35 -37.61 15.56
CA VAL A 472 11.75 -36.29 15.83
C VAL A 472 12.79 -35.21 15.59
N LEU A 473 12.45 -34.24 14.73
CA LEU A 473 13.30 -33.10 14.43
C LEU A 473 13.18 -32.00 15.49
N ARG A 474 14.24 -31.23 15.63
CA ARG A 474 14.29 -30.05 16.50
C ARG A 474 13.60 -28.86 15.81
N PRO A 475 13.07 -27.89 16.58
CA PRO A 475 12.41 -26.71 16.01
C PRO A 475 13.29 -25.84 15.10
N ASP A 476 14.62 -25.91 15.23
CA ASP A 476 15.59 -25.22 14.38
C ASP A 476 15.95 -26.00 13.09
N GLU A 477 15.43 -27.22 12.93
CA GLU A 477 15.59 -28.06 11.74
C GLU A 477 14.33 -28.04 10.87
N ALA A 478 13.17 -28.20 11.51
CA ALA A 478 11.86 -28.06 10.89
C ALA A 478 10.79 -27.79 11.96
N CYS A 479 9.72 -27.13 11.56
CA CYS A 479 8.61 -26.83 12.45
C CYS A 479 7.26 -26.99 11.74
N GLY A 480 6.27 -27.40 12.52
CA GLY A 480 4.90 -27.55 12.06
C GLY A 480 3.95 -27.00 13.11
N PHE A 481 2.87 -26.36 12.67
CA PHE A 481 1.87 -25.76 13.54
C PHE A 481 0.49 -26.13 13.04
N ARG A 482 -0.43 -26.32 13.98
CA ARG A 482 -1.85 -26.42 13.68
C ARG A 482 -2.58 -25.31 14.39
N LEU A 483 -3.40 -24.58 13.65
CA LEU A 483 -4.42 -23.67 14.18
C LEU A 483 -5.79 -24.25 13.86
N ARG A 484 -6.67 -24.37 14.85
CA ARG A 484 -8.09 -24.67 14.69
C ARG A 484 -8.90 -23.48 15.18
N VAL A 485 -9.85 -23.01 14.40
CA VAL A 485 -10.85 -22.02 14.83
C VAL A 485 -12.24 -22.51 14.43
N GLY A 486 -13.01 -22.97 15.42
CA GLY A 486 -14.26 -23.68 15.18
C GLY A 486 -14.04 -24.95 14.36
N LYS A 487 -14.60 -24.97 13.14
CA LYS A 487 -14.49 -26.10 12.21
C LYS A 487 -13.29 -25.99 11.25
N HIS A 488 -12.72 -24.80 11.09
CA HIS A 488 -11.60 -24.56 10.19
C HIS A 488 -10.30 -24.93 10.87
N GLN A 489 -9.37 -25.50 10.11
CA GLN A 489 -8.07 -25.90 10.61
C GLN A 489 -7.02 -25.68 9.55
N TRP A 490 -5.90 -25.10 9.95
CA TRP A 490 -4.76 -24.85 9.10
C TRP A 490 -3.54 -25.62 9.59
N LEU A 491 -2.77 -26.12 8.65
CA LEU A 491 -1.43 -26.65 8.83
C LEU A 491 -0.44 -25.61 8.26
N ILE A 492 0.53 -25.21 9.06
CA ILE A 492 1.65 -24.38 8.62
C ILE A 492 2.93 -25.15 8.93
N TYR A 493 3.71 -25.44 7.91
CA TYR A 493 4.95 -26.21 8.01
C TYR A 493 6.07 -25.49 7.27
N ARG A 494 7.25 -25.46 7.90
CA ARG A 494 8.49 -24.96 7.31
C ARG A 494 9.65 -25.88 7.66
N SER A 495 10.37 -26.30 6.63
CA SER A 495 11.70 -26.87 6.69
C SER A 495 12.70 -25.71 6.84
N LEU A 496 13.56 -25.75 7.86
CA LEU A 496 14.55 -24.69 8.13
C LEU A 496 15.98 -25.14 7.80
N GLN A 497 16.18 -26.44 7.67
CA GLN A 497 17.42 -27.04 7.19
C GLN A 497 17.07 -28.07 6.13
N PRO A 498 17.92 -28.24 5.09
CA PRO A 498 17.71 -29.27 4.08
C PRO A 498 17.46 -30.64 4.73
N GLY A 499 16.44 -31.34 4.26
CA GLY A 499 16.20 -32.75 4.60
C GLY A 499 17.02 -33.66 3.69
N GLU A 500 17.35 -34.85 4.18
CA GLU A 500 17.84 -35.96 3.35
C GLU A 500 16.69 -36.60 2.57
N THR A 501 15.50 -36.60 3.18
CA THR A 501 14.26 -37.15 2.60
C THR A 501 13.06 -36.26 2.91
N ALA A 502 11.88 -36.65 2.42
CA ALA A 502 10.63 -35.98 2.76
C ALA A 502 10.31 -36.11 4.25
N ARG A 503 9.75 -35.04 4.81
CA ARG A 503 9.42 -34.92 6.24
C ARG A 503 7.94 -35.17 6.46
N THR A 504 7.60 -35.71 7.63
CA THR A 504 6.22 -35.98 8.04
C THR A 504 5.78 -35.02 9.14
N VAL A 505 4.62 -34.40 8.95
CA VAL A 505 3.94 -33.56 9.95
C VAL A 505 2.46 -33.88 9.97
N LEU A 506 1.95 -34.30 11.14
CA LEU A 506 0.54 -34.73 11.32
C LEU A 506 0.04 -35.73 10.25
N GLY A 507 0.90 -36.67 9.84
CA GLY A 507 0.57 -37.68 8.82
C GLY A 507 0.66 -37.20 7.37
N HIS A 508 0.91 -35.91 7.12
CA HIS A 508 1.24 -35.39 5.81
C HIS A 508 2.74 -35.53 5.56
N HIS A 509 3.10 -36.20 4.46
CA HIS A 509 4.48 -36.46 4.05
C HIS A 509 4.83 -35.58 2.86
N THR A 510 5.84 -34.73 2.99
CA THR A 510 6.13 -33.69 2.00
C THR A 510 7.65 -33.51 1.77
N PRO A 511 8.10 -33.38 0.50
CA PRO A 511 9.46 -32.96 0.18
C PRO A 511 9.62 -31.43 0.18
N HIS A 512 8.53 -30.68 0.23
CA HIS A 512 8.52 -29.22 0.08
C HIS A 512 9.15 -28.52 1.28
N GLU A 513 9.79 -27.37 1.05
CA GLU A 513 10.34 -26.53 2.10
C GLU A 513 9.22 -25.86 2.91
N THR A 514 8.19 -25.33 2.26
CA THR A 514 7.01 -24.73 2.91
C THR A 514 5.74 -25.46 2.49
N VAL A 515 4.87 -25.75 3.46
CA VAL A 515 3.49 -26.20 3.21
C VAL A 515 2.55 -25.39 4.09
N ILE A 516 1.64 -24.66 3.44
CA ILE A 516 0.51 -24.01 4.12
C ILE A 516 -0.75 -24.61 3.55
N ALA A 517 -1.62 -25.15 4.40
CA ALA A 517 -2.73 -25.97 3.98
C ALA A 517 -3.95 -25.86 4.90
N GLU A 518 -5.12 -26.22 4.39
CA GLU A 518 -6.33 -26.45 5.18
C GLU A 518 -6.57 -27.95 5.39
N PHE A 519 -7.24 -28.31 6.48
CA PHE A 519 -7.78 -29.67 6.61
C PHE A 519 -9.20 -29.72 6.07
N ALA A 520 -9.41 -30.60 5.11
CA ALA A 520 -10.73 -30.97 4.64
C ALA A 520 -11.55 -31.61 5.77
N THR A 521 -12.88 -31.66 5.59
CA THR A 521 -13.74 -32.37 6.55
C THR A 521 -13.46 -33.88 6.63
N SER A 522 -12.81 -34.45 5.60
CA SER A 522 -12.31 -35.83 5.59
C SER A 522 -11.06 -36.02 6.48
N GLY A 523 -10.40 -34.93 6.88
CA GLY A 523 -9.10 -34.95 7.56
C GLY A 523 -7.90 -34.95 6.61
N GLU A 524 -8.12 -34.90 5.30
CA GLU A 524 -7.08 -34.74 4.30
C GLU A 524 -6.49 -33.32 4.33
N VAL A 525 -5.21 -33.20 4.00
CA VAL A 525 -4.51 -31.92 3.87
C VAL A 525 -4.73 -31.41 2.45
N GLU A 526 -5.37 -30.26 2.32
CA GLU A 526 -5.57 -29.54 1.06
C GLU A 526 -4.59 -28.36 1.01
N PRO A 527 -3.47 -28.48 0.26
CA PRO A 527 -2.46 -27.44 0.22
C PRO A 527 -3.02 -26.16 -0.41
N LEU A 528 -2.74 -25.03 0.23
CA LEU A 528 -2.92 -23.69 -0.31
C LEU A 528 -1.64 -23.21 -0.98
N VAL A 529 -0.49 -23.54 -0.38
CA VAL A 529 0.85 -23.23 -0.90
C VAL A 529 1.77 -24.41 -0.63
N MET A 530 2.58 -24.75 -1.63
CA MET A 530 3.74 -25.64 -1.51
C MET A 530 4.92 -24.99 -2.23
N VAL A 531 6.02 -24.78 -1.52
CA VAL A 531 7.26 -24.21 -2.06
C VAL A 531 8.35 -25.28 -2.01
N GLU A 532 9.03 -25.51 -3.13
CA GLU A 532 10.11 -26.49 -3.26
C GLU A 532 11.43 -26.02 -2.66
#